data_AF-A0A285CKP0-F1
#
_entry.id   AF-A0A285CKP0-F1
#
_cell.length_a   1.000
_cell.length_b   1.000
_cell.length_c   1.000
_cell.angle_alpha   90.00
_cell.angle_beta   90.00
_cell.angle_gamma   90.00
#
_symmetry.space_group_name_H-M   'P 1'
#
loop_
_entity.id
_entity.type
_entity.pdbx_description
1 polymer ?
#
loop_
_entity_poly.entity_id
_entity_poly.type
_entity_poly.pdbx_seq_one_letter_code
_entity_poly.pdbx_strand_id
1 'polypeptide(L)'
;MLVIMSAGIAPGLALLSYFYLKDEFDSEPLHLVFRTFLFGALLVFPIMFVQYVFSVEQVMVSNLANAFLSSALLEEFFKWFILFQTIYLHSEFDEPYDGIVYGTSISLGFATLENILYLIGNGVEFALGRALLPVSSHALFGVLMGYYLGKGKFSHDRKRAVSLLYAL
;
A
#
# COMPACT_ATOMS: atom_id res chain seq x y z
N MET A 1 -2.37 -17.03 -18.69
CA MET A 1 -2.01 -15.59 -18.53
C MET A 1 -3.22 -14.73 -18.21
N LEU A 2 -4.28 -14.72 -19.03
CA LEU A 2 -5.47 -13.91 -18.77
C LEU A 2 -6.10 -14.18 -17.39
N VAL A 3 -6.23 -15.45 -16.98
CA VAL A 3 -6.78 -15.82 -15.65
C VAL A 3 -5.92 -15.30 -14.49
N ILE A 4 -4.59 -15.33 -14.62
CA ILE A 4 -3.69 -14.80 -13.58
C ILE A 4 -3.80 -13.29 -13.51
N MET A 5 -3.85 -12.60 -14.65
CA MET A 5 -4.00 -11.15 -14.69
C MET A 5 -5.34 -10.71 -14.08
N SER A 6 -6.44 -11.36 -14.43
CA SER A 6 -7.75 -11.04 -13.85
C SER A 6 -7.79 -11.34 -12.35
N ALA A 7 -7.31 -12.51 -11.92
CA ALA A 7 -7.26 -12.89 -10.51
C ALA A 7 -6.31 -12.02 -9.67
N GLY A 8 -5.22 -11.54 -10.27
CA GLY A 8 -4.25 -10.65 -9.66
C GLY A 8 -4.81 -9.24 -9.42
N ILE A 9 -5.49 -8.70 -10.43
CA ILE A 9 -5.98 -7.30 -10.47
C ILE A 9 -7.33 -7.12 -9.79
N ALA A 10 -8.26 -8.07 -9.96
CA ALA A 10 -9.63 -7.94 -9.49
C ALA A 10 -9.78 -7.55 -8.01
N PRO A 11 -9.11 -8.21 -7.03
CA PRO A 11 -9.29 -7.85 -5.63
C PRO A 11 -8.74 -6.46 -5.31
N GLY A 12 -7.62 -6.07 -5.95
CA GLY A 12 -7.04 -4.74 -5.78
C GLY A 12 -7.95 -3.63 -6.27
N LEU A 13 -8.50 -3.77 -7.48
CA LEU A 13 -9.44 -2.79 -8.02
C LEU A 13 -10.77 -2.79 -7.28
N ALA A 14 -11.27 -3.95 -6.83
CA ALA A 14 -12.53 -4.02 -6.09
C ALA A 14 -12.45 -3.27 -4.76
N LEU A 15 -11.38 -3.48 -3.99
CA LEU A 15 -11.17 -2.78 -2.73
C LEU A 15 -10.90 -1.29 -2.94
N LEU A 16 -10.12 -0.91 -3.96
CA LEU A 16 -9.88 0.51 -4.27
C LEU A 16 -11.18 1.21 -4.65
N SER A 17 -11.99 0.57 -5.49
CA SER A 17 -13.31 1.09 -5.88
C SER A 17 -14.21 1.26 -4.67
N TYR A 18 -14.19 0.34 -3.70
CA TYR A 18 -14.97 0.46 -2.48
C TYR A 18 -14.59 1.72 -1.67
N PHE A 19 -13.30 1.94 -1.41
CA PHE A 19 -12.86 3.12 -0.65
C PHE A 19 -13.09 4.41 -1.42
N TYR A 20 -12.80 4.43 -2.72
CA TYR A 20 -13.03 5.60 -3.56
C TYR A 20 -14.52 5.98 -3.63
N LEU A 21 -15.41 5.01 -3.83
CA LEU A 21 -16.85 5.26 -3.91
C LEU A 21 -17.50 5.53 -2.56
N LYS A 22 -16.79 5.26 -1.45
CA LYS A 22 -17.27 5.56 -0.11
C LYS A 22 -16.99 7.01 0.30
N ASP A 23 -16.23 7.74 -0.53
CA ASP A 23 -16.09 9.18 -0.42
C ASP A 23 -17.39 9.88 -0.83
N GLU A 24 -18.13 10.38 0.17
CA GLU A 24 -19.48 10.94 -0.01
C GLU A 24 -19.47 12.47 -0.21
N PHE A 25 -18.33 13.15 0.03
CA PHE A 25 -18.27 14.61 0.10
C PHE A 25 -17.56 15.23 -1.11
N ASP A 26 -16.27 14.93 -1.33
CA ASP A 26 -15.49 15.45 -2.46
C ASP A 26 -14.58 14.35 -3.01
N SER A 27 -14.95 13.77 -4.15
CA SER A 27 -14.20 12.65 -4.71
C SER A 27 -12.88 13.11 -5.31
N GLU A 28 -11.79 12.51 -4.86
CA GLU A 28 -10.45 12.75 -5.38
C GLU A 28 -10.34 12.64 -6.91
N PRO A 29 -9.50 13.45 -7.57
CA PRO A 29 -9.27 13.32 -8.99
C PRO A 29 -8.76 11.90 -9.34
N LEU A 30 -9.53 11.15 -10.14
CA LEU A 30 -9.22 9.77 -10.54
C LEU A 30 -7.79 9.58 -11.06
N HIS A 31 -7.24 10.58 -11.75
CA HIS A 31 -5.88 10.53 -12.28
C HIS A 31 -4.81 10.52 -11.18
N LEU A 32 -5.04 11.21 -10.05
CA LEU A 32 -4.13 11.20 -8.89
C LEU A 32 -4.24 9.89 -8.11
N VAL A 33 -5.46 9.39 -7.92
CA VAL A 33 -5.69 8.07 -7.31
C VAL A 33 -4.98 7.00 -8.14
N PHE A 34 -5.17 6.99 -9.46
CA PHE A 34 -4.51 6.05 -10.35
C PHE A 34 -2.99 6.22 -10.38
N ARG A 35 -2.48 7.44 -10.38
CA ARG A 35 -1.03 7.70 -10.30
C ARG A 35 -0.44 7.15 -8.99
N THR A 36 -1.13 7.32 -7.87
CA THR A 36 -0.72 6.80 -6.57
C THR A 36 -0.72 5.28 -6.55
N PHE A 37 -1.71 4.65 -7.17
CA PHE A 37 -1.76 3.20 -7.39
C PHE A 37 -0.55 2.73 -8.21
N LEU A 38 -0.21 3.43 -9.29
CA LEU A 38 0.95 3.09 -10.10
C LEU A 38 2.27 3.24 -9.33
N PHE A 39 2.42 4.26 -8.48
CA PHE A 39 3.58 4.35 -7.60
C PHE A 39 3.69 3.15 -6.67
N GLY A 40 2.58 2.73 -6.07
CA GLY A 40 2.50 1.50 -5.27
C GLY A 40 2.97 0.27 -6.03
N ALA A 41 2.45 0.07 -7.25
CA ALA A 41 2.86 -1.04 -8.09
C ALA A 41 4.37 -0.99 -8.39
N LEU A 42 4.88 0.18 -8.80
CA LEU A 42 6.29 0.34 -9.14
C LEU A 42 7.23 0.10 -7.95
N LEU A 43 6.79 0.35 -6.71
CA LEU A 43 7.58 0.10 -5.50
C LEU A 43 7.93 -1.37 -5.28
N VAL A 44 7.15 -2.30 -5.85
CA VAL A 44 7.44 -3.74 -5.74
C VAL A 44 8.83 -4.08 -6.27
N PHE A 45 9.28 -3.47 -7.37
CA PHE A 45 10.59 -3.78 -7.96
C PHE A 45 11.80 -3.43 -7.08
N PRO A 46 11.97 -2.18 -6.61
CA PRO A 46 13.09 -1.84 -5.74
C PRO A 46 13.02 -2.56 -4.39
N ILE A 47 11.82 -2.74 -3.81
CA ILE A 47 11.67 -3.43 -2.53
C ILE A 47 12.03 -4.92 -2.67
N MET A 48 11.53 -5.59 -3.72
CA MET A 48 11.87 -6.98 -4.00
C MET A 48 13.38 -7.17 -4.20
N PHE A 49 14.06 -6.23 -4.85
CA PHE A 49 15.51 -6.26 -4.99
C PHE A 49 16.22 -6.18 -3.63
N VAL A 50 15.83 -5.24 -2.77
CA VAL A 50 16.41 -5.09 -1.42
C VAL A 50 16.15 -6.35 -0.58
N GLN A 51 14.92 -6.87 -0.59
CA GLN A 51 14.54 -8.10 0.11
C GLN A 51 15.35 -9.31 -0.38
N TYR A 52 15.58 -9.41 -1.69
CA TYR A 52 16.43 -10.45 -2.27
C TYR A 52 17.87 -10.35 -1.75
N VAL A 53 18.47 -9.16 -1.75
CA VAL A 53 19.83 -8.94 -1.22
C VAL A 53 19.89 -9.32 0.27
N PHE A 54 18.92 -8.89 1.08
CA PHE A 54 18.87 -9.24 2.50
C PHE A 54 18.76 -10.75 2.74
N SER A 55 18.03 -11.44 1.86
CA SER A 55 17.90 -12.90 1.90
C SER A 55 19.22 -13.60 1.53
N VAL A 56 19.91 -13.15 0.47
CA VAL A 56 21.18 -13.75 0.02
C VAL A 56 22.29 -13.53 1.05
N GLU A 57 22.39 -12.32 1.60
CA GLU A 57 23.40 -11.95 2.61
C GLU A 57 23.06 -12.44 4.02
N GLN A 58 21.93 -13.14 4.20
CA GLN A 58 21.48 -13.67 5.50
C GLN A 58 21.44 -12.59 6.59
N VAL A 59 21.00 -11.37 6.24
CA VAL A 59 20.94 -10.20 7.15
C VAL A 59 20.10 -10.51 8.38
N MET A 60 19.03 -11.30 8.22
CA MET A 60 18.16 -11.75 9.31
C MET A 60 18.23 -13.26 9.46
N VAL A 61 18.67 -13.74 10.63
CA VAL A 61 18.76 -15.17 10.94
C VAL A 61 17.42 -15.75 11.41
N SER A 62 16.57 -14.92 12.02
CA SER A 62 15.25 -15.34 12.51
C SER A 62 14.17 -15.13 11.46
N ASN A 63 13.35 -16.16 11.21
CA ASN A 63 12.18 -16.08 10.34
C ASN A 63 11.21 -14.96 10.76
N LEU A 64 11.06 -14.76 12.08
CA LEU A 64 10.23 -13.69 12.62
C LEU A 64 10.82 -12.31 12.28
N ALA A 65 12.13 -12.14 12.49
CA ALA A 65 12.81 -10.88 12.17
C ALA A 65 12.74 -10.58 10.67
N ASN A 66 12.88 -11.59 9.82
CA ASN A 66 12.75 -11.43 8.37
C ASN A 66 11.33 -10.97 7.98
N ALA A 67 10.29 -11.64 8.49
CA ALA A 67 8.90 -11.31 8.19
C ALA A 67 8.52 -9.88 8.62
N PHE A 68 8.89 -9.47 9.84
CA PHE A 68 8.47 -8.17 10.37
C PHE A 68 9.40 -7.02 9.98
N LEU A 69 10.72 -7.21 9.98
CA LEU A 69 11.67 -6.11 9.74
C LEU A 69 12.08 -5.98 8.27
N SER A 70 12.33 -7.09 7.59
CA SER A 70 12.81 -7.07 6.20
C SER A 70 11.68 -7.07 5.18
N SER A 71 10.55 -7.72 5.49
CA SER A 71 9.35 -7.66 4.65
C SER A 71 8.41 -6.55 5.08
N ALA A 72 7.63 -6.75 6.15
CA ALA A 72 6.53 -5.84 6.50
C ALA A 72 6.97 -4.39 6.71
N LEU A 73 7.95 -4.14 7.59
CA LEU A 73 8.41 -2.78 7.88
C LEU A 73 9.00 -2.09 6.65
N LEU A 74 9.77 -2.81 5.83
CA LEU A 74 10.37 -2.25 4.62
C LEU A 74 9.29 -1.84 3.62
N GLU A 75 8.32 -2.72 3.38
CA GLU A 75 7.22 -2.46 2.44
C GLU A 75 6.37 -1.27 2.87
N GLU A 76 5.94 -1.24 4.13
CA GLU A 76 5.11 -0.15 4.64
C GLU A 76 5.88 1.16 4.74
N PHE A 77 7.16 1.13 5.13
CA PHE A 77 8.01 2.33 5.17
C PHE A 77 8.12 3.01 3.80
N PHE A 78 8.37 2.24 2.74
CA PHE A 78 8.53 2.83 1.42
C PHE A 78 7.21 3.33 0.82
N LYS A 79 6.09 2.64 1.08
CA LYS A 79 4.75 3.17 0.72
C LYS A 79 4.49 4.48 1.45
N TRP A 80 4.66 4.49 2.77
CA TRP A 80 4.51 5.70 3.60
C TRP A 80 5.39 6.84 3.09
N PHE A 81 6.67 6.56 2.80
CA PHE A 81 7.63 7.55 2.34
C PHE A 81 7.22 8.16 1.00
N ILE A 82 6.86 7.33 0.02
CA ILE A 82 6.41 7.83 -1.30
C ILE A 82 5.13 8.64 -1.15
N LEU A 83 4.14 8.12 -0.41
CA LEU A 83 2.88 8.81 -0.18
C LEU A 83 3.08 10.17 0.50
N PHE A 84 3.98 10.24 1.49
CA PHE A 84 4.35 11.48 2.16
C PHE A 84 4.98 12.48 1.17
N GLN A 85 5.88 12.03 0.31
CA GLN A 85 6.56 12.92 -0.63
C GLN A 85 5.66 13.37 -1.79
N THR A 86 4.74 12.53 -2.26
CA THR A 86 3.95 12.82 -3.48
C THR A 86 2.56 13.40 -3.20
N ILE A 87 1.92 13.01 -2.09
CA ILE A 87 0.52 13.36 -1.80
C ILE A 87 0.39 14.22 -0.55
N TYR A 88 1.10 13.90 0.55
CA TYR A 88 0.97 14.66 1.80
C TYR A 88 1.25 16.16 1.64
N LEU A 89 2.18 16.52 0.76
CA LEU A 89 2.52 17.91 0.42
C LEU A 89 1.71 18.49 -0.74
N HIS A 90 0.85 17.69 -1.39
CA HIS A 90 0.02 18.11 -2.51
C HIS A 90 -1.18 18.95 -2.03
N SER A 91 -1.70 19.80 -2.92
CA SER A 91 -2.86 20.66 -2.63
C SER A 91 -4.16 19.87 -2.51
N GLU A 92 -4.32 18.85 -3.35
CA GLU A 92 -5.44 17.88 -3.39
C GLU A 92 -5.42 16.88 -2.23
N PHE A 93 -4.86 17.27 -1.09
CA PHE A 93 -5.03 16.51 0.14
C PHE A 93 -5.47 17.53 1.17
N ASP A 94 -6.75 17.84 1.13
CA ASP A 94 -7.38 18.93 1.85
C ASP A 94 -8.44 18.45 2.86
N GLU A 95 -8.76 17.15 2.86
CA GLU A 95 -9.58 16.50 3.87
C GLU A 95 -8.93 15.24 4.49
N PRO A 96 -9.34 14.84 5.73
CA PRO A 96 -8.79 13.65 6.37
C PRO A 96 -9.06 12.34 5.62
N TYR A 97 -10.14 12.25 4.84
CA TYR A 97 -10.54 11.03 4.15
C TYR A 97 -9.66 10.73 2.92
N ASP A 98 -9.12 11.76 2.27
CA ASP A 98 -8.21 11.66 1.13
C ASP A 98 -6.98 10.84 1.52
N GLY A 99 -6.51 11.04 2.76
CA GLY A 99 -5.45 10.22 3.34
C GLY A 99 -5.76 8.73 3.21
N ILE A 100 -6.98 8.31 3.54
CA ILE A 100 -7.44 6.92 3.39
C ILE A 100 -7.51 6.51 1.92
N VAL A 101 -8.05 7.35 1.03
CA VAL A 101 -8.14 7.05 -0.42
C VAL A 101 -6.75 6.88 -1.04
N TYR A 102 -5.83 7.80 -0.79
CA TYR A 102 -4.48 7.73 -1.32
C TYR A 102 -3.62 6.64 -0.64
N GLY A 103 -3.79 6.45 0.68
CA GLY A 103 -3.15 5.38 1.44
C GLY A 103 -3.57 3.99 0.99
N THR A 104 -4.86 3.78 0.78
CA THR A 104 -5.36 2.51 0.20
C THR A 104 -4.93 2.36 -1.25
N SER A 105 -4.91 3.44 -2.04
CA SER A 105 -4.46 3.40 -3.43
C SER A 105 -3.02 2.92 -3.58
N ILE A 106 -2.07 3.50 -2.83
CA ILE A 106 -0.66 3.08 -2.91
C ILE A 106 -0.48 1.63 -2.45
N SER A 107 -1.16 1.22 -1.38
CA SER A 107 -1.05 -0.14 -0.86
C SER A 107 -1.70 -1.18 -1.77
N LEU A 108 -2.83 -0.88 -2.38
CA LEU A 108 -3.50 -1.77 -3.33
C LEU A 108 -2.76 -1.86 -4.67
N GLY A 109 -2.09 -0.78 -5.09
CA GLY A 109 -1.16 -0.80 -6.22
C GLY A 109 -0.03 -1.79 -6.01
N PHE A 110 0.63 -1.69 -4.85
CA PHE A 110 1.69 -2.61 -4.42
C PHE A 110 1.17 -4.05 -4.36
N ALA A 111 0.07 -4.27 -3.65
CA ALA A 111 -0.55 -5.58 -3.46
C ALA A 111 -0.95 -6.23 -4.79
N THR A 112 -1.43 -5.43 -5.75
CA THR A 112 -1.84 -5.93 -7.07
C THR A 112 -0.65 -6.47 -7.85
N LEU A 113 0.44 -5.71 -7.95
CA LEU A 113 1.60 -6.19 -8.70
C LEU A 113 2.28 -7.36 -7.98
N GLU A 114 2.42 -7.30 -6.65
CA GLU A 114 2.91 -8.42 -5.85
C GLU A 114 2.06 -9.68 -6.08
N ASN A 115 0.73 -9.54 -6.08
CA ASN A 115 -0.17 -10.65 -6.30
C ASN A 115 0.00 -11.27 -7.69
N ILE A 116 0.11 -10.45 -8.74
CA ILE A 116 0.37 -10.94 -10.11
C ILE A 116 1.68 -11.73 -10.16
N LEU A 117 2.77 -11.16 -9.64
CA LEU A 117 4.09 -11.82 -9.65
C LEU A 117 4.05 -13.12 -8.82
N TYR A 118 3.37 -13.11 -7.68
CA TYR A 118 3.18 -14.30 -6.87
C TYR A 118 2.44 -15.40 -7.63
N LEU A 119 1.34 -15.09 -8.30
CA LEU A 119 0.54 -16.06 -9.05
C LEU A 119 1.25 -16.56 -10.31
N ILE A 120 2.09 -15.74 -10.95
CA ILE A 120 2.97 -16.17 -12.04
C ILE A 120 3.97 -17.21 -11.55
N GLY A 121 4.56 -17.00 -10.36
CA GLY A 121 5.58 -17.89 -9.80
C GLY A 121 5.03 -19.15 -9.13
N ASN A 122 3.83 -19.09 -8.56
CA ASN A 122 3.30 -20.15 -7.68
C ASN A 122 2.02 -20.83 -8.18
N GLY A 123 1.30 -20.24 -9.14
CA GLY A 123 0.05 -20.80 -9.66
C GLY A 123 -1.21 -20.04 -9.22
N VAL A 124 -2.29 -20.22 -9.98
CA VAL A 124 -3.56 -19.48 -9.83
C VAL A 124 -4.43 -20.01 -8.69
N GLU A 125 -4.20 -21.23 -8.24
CA GLU A 125 -4.87 -21.87 -7.11
C GLU A 125 -4.74 -21.08 -5.80
N PHE A 126 -3.67 -20.29 -5.66
CA PHE A 126 -3.45 -19.41 -4.51
C PHE A 126 -4.25 -18.10 -4.58
N ALA A 127 -4.91 -17.79 -5.71
CA ALA A 127 -5.55 -16.50 -5.93
C ALA A 127 -6.60 -16.14 -4.88
N LEU A 128 -7.41 -17.10 -4.45
CA LEU A 128 -8.45 -16.84 -3.45
C LEU A 128 -7.84 -16.50 -2.07
N GLY A 129 -6.85 -17.29 -1.63
CA GLY A 129 -6.14 -17.03 -0.38
C GLY A 129 -5.39 -15.70 -0.41
N ARG A 130 -4.78 -15.37 -1.56
CA ARG A 130 -4.13 -14.09 -1.81
C ARG A 130 -5.10 -12.90 -1.79
N ALA A 131 -6.28 -13.05 -2.39
CA ALA A 131 -7.29 -12.01 -2.37
C ALA A 131 -7.79 -11.73 -0.94
N LEU A 132 -7.99 -12.78 -0.14
CA LEU A 132 -8.58 -12.68 1.20
C LEU A 132 -7.59 -12.29 2.30
N LEU A 133 -6.33 -12.70 2.21
CA LEU A 133 -5.35 -12.44 3.28
C LEU A 133 -4.38 -11.31 2.89
N PRO A 134 -3.40 -11.45 1.97
CA PRO A 134 -2.43 -10.39 1.78
C PRO A 134 -3.00 -9.14 1.10
N VAL A 135 -3.84 -9.28 0.07
CA VAL A 135 -4.40 -8.10 -0.63
C VAL A 135 -5.31 -7.28 0.29
N SER A 136 -6.14 -7.95 1.10
CA SER A 136 -6.97 -7.28 2.09
C SER A 136 -6.15 -6.67 3.23
N SER A 137 -5.09 -7.34 3.70
CA SER A 137 -4.17 -6.80 4.70
C SER A 137 -3.48 -5.54 4.20
N HIS A 138 -2.95 -5.52 2.97
CA HIS A 138 -2.37 -4.33 2.36
C HIS A 138 -3.39 -3.18 2.30
N ALA A 139 -4.65 -3.47 1.97
CA ALA A 139 -5.71 -2.46 1.98
C ALA A 139 -5.90 -1.87 3.39
N LEU A 140 -6.00 -2.72 4.42
CA LEU A 140 -6.18 -2.29 5.81
C LEU A 140 -4.98 -1.49 6.34
N PHE A 141 -3.75 -1.88 5.98
CA PHE A 141 -2.56 -1.11 6.33
C PHE A 141 -2.56 0.26 5.62
N GLY A 142 -2.96 0.30 4.34
CA GLY A 142 -3.16 1.55 3.62
C GLY A 142 -4.22 2.47 4.26
N VAL A 143 -5.33 1.90 4.77
CA VAL A 143 -6.33 2.67 5.54
C VAL A 143 -5.71 3.29 6.79
N LEU A 144 -5.00 2.50 7.59
CA LEU A 144 -4.38 2.97 8.83
C LEU A 144 -3.32 4.04 8.58
N MET A 145 -2.43 3.78 7.63
CA MET A 145 -1.42 4.73 7.15
C MET A 145 -2.06 6.05 6.72
N GLY A 146 -3.06 5.96 5.85
CA GLY A 146 -3.82 7.09 5.33
C GLY A 146 -4.53 7.91 6.41
N TYR A 147 -5.22 7.22 7.31
CA TYR A 147 -5.92 7.83 8.45
C TYR A 147 -4.97 8.63 9.34
N TYR A 148 -3.82 8.06 9.70
CA TYR A 148 -2.86 8.72 10.58
C TYR A 148 -2.08 9.85 9.87
N LEU A 149 -1.82 9.72 8.56
CA LEU A 149 -1.29 10.82 7.76
C LEU A 149 -2.27 12.00 7.70
N GLY A 150 -3.55 11.74 7.40
CA GLY A 150 -4.60 12.77 7.40
C GLY A 150 -4.72 13.44 8.76
N LYS A 151 -4.84 12.64 9.83
CA LYS A 151 -4.84 13.16 11.20
C LYS A 151 -3.61 14.00 11.51
N GLY A 152 -2.43 13.58 11.05
CA GLY A 152 -1.19 14.34 11.20
C GLY A 152 -1.24 15.70 10.50
N LYS A 153 -1.73 15.76 9.25
CA LYS A 153 -1.85 16.99 8.45
C LYS A 153 -2.79 18.01 9.08
N PHE A 154 -3.93 17.56 9.59
CA PHE A 154 -4.98 18.43 10.13
C PHE A 154 -4.95 18.59 11.67
N SER A 155 -3.90 18.10 12.35
CA SER A 155 -3.72 18.26 13.81
C SER A 155 -2.77 19.39 14.20
N HIS A 156 -2.97 19.96 15.40
CA HIS A 156 -2.13 21.02 15.94
C HIS A 156 -0.81 20.48 16.56
N ASP A 157 0.27 21.26 16.42
CA ASP A 157 1.72 20.94 16.52
C ASP A 157 2.16 19.70 17.33
N ARG A 158 1.77 19.54 18.60
CA ARG A 158 2.28 18.45 19.44
C ARG A 158 1.81 17.06 19.02
N LYS A 159 0.69 16.95 18.31
CA LYS A 159 0.10 15.65 17.89
C LYS A 159 0.52 15.22 16.49
N ARG A 160 1.16 16.12 15.72
CA ARG A 160 1.56 15.85 14.33
C ARG A 160 2.63 14.77 14.25
N ALA A 161 3.73 14.92 14.98
CA ALA A 161 4.84 13.97 14.96
C ALA A 161 4.43 12.55 15.39
N VAL A 162 3.57 12.46 16.42
CA VAL A 162 3.03 11.17 16.90
C VAL A 162 2.11 10.54 15.85
N SER A 163 1.29 11.34 15.17
CA SER A 163 0.39 10.81 14.13
C SER A 163 1.18 10.34 12.90
N LEU A 164 2.23 11.06 12.51
CA LEU A 164 3.12 10.61 11.44
C LEU A 164 3.85 9.31 11.78
N LEU A 165 4.22 9.11 13.06
CA LEU A 165 4.82 7.86 13.52
C LEU A 165 3.82 6.70 13.49
N TYR A 166 2.55 6.93 13.85
CA TYR A 166 1.50 5.89 13.79
C TYR A 166 1.05 5.55 12.37
N ALA A 167 1.41 6.36 11.39
CA ALA A 167 1.15 6.06 10.00
C ALA A 167 2.14 5.04 9.41
N LEU A 168 3.22 4.71 10.13
CA LEU A 168 4.19 3.67 9.81
C LEU A 168 3.87 2.38 10.56
#